data_AF-A0A2T0BCY6-F1
#
_entry.id   AF-A0A2T0BCY6-F1
#
_cell.length_a   1.000
_cell.length_b   1.000
_cell.length_c   1.000
_cell.angle_alpha   90.00
_cell.angle_beta   90.00
_cell.angle_gamma   90.00
#
_symmetry.space_group_name_H-M   'P 1'
#
loop_
_entity.id
_entity.type
_entity.pdbx_description
1 polymer ?
#
loop_
_entity_poly.entity_id
_entity_poly.type
_entity_poly.pdbx_seq_one_letter_code
_entity_poly.pdbx_strand_id
1 'polypeptide(L)'
;MSSNNRETSHAKSNKIVNFIESKLIQEDTIKAQKVREKELDYIVRKSAHAFIYIVLAFFVSGILFAFNKKGKNSIIYILFICLLYAVIDEYHQSFIANRTSSVGDVLIDFGGVLIGVTFFYLAYYQIYERYRRYAINKALKAPKYKHSHKLKASLSQ
;
A
#
# COMPACT_ATOMS: atom_id res chain seq x y z
N MET A 1 -68.47 25.44 25.81
CA MET A 1 -67.59 24.31 26.19
C MET A 1 -67.21 23.38 25.01
N SER A 2 -67.17 23.85 23.75
CA SER A 2 -66.88 22.98 22.58
C SER A 2 -65.52 23.23 21.92
N SER A 3 -64.85 24.36 22.19
CA SER A 3 -63.58 24.73 21.55
C SER A 3 -62.35 23.97 22.08
N ASN A 4 -62.27 23.65 23.38
CA ASN A 4 -61.10 22.98 23.99
C ASN A 4 -60.86 21.54 23.50
N ASN A 5 -61.88 20.84 22.99
CA ASN A 5 -61.73 19.44 22.56
C ASN A 5 -61.09 19.32 21.16
N ARG A 6 -61.10 20.39 20.35
CA ARG A 6 -60.50 20.41 19.01
C ARG A 6 -58.98 20.60 19.08
N GLU A 7 -58.49 21.52 19.91
CA GLU A 7 -57.05 21.76 20.09
C GLU A 7 -56.33 20.56 20.72
N THR A 8 -56.98 19.88 21.68
CA THR A 8 -56.43 18.70 22.36
C THR A 8 -56.35 17.46 21.45
N SER A 9 -57.24 17.32 20.46
CA SER A 9 -57.18 16.26 19.45
C SER A 9 -56.07 16.48 18.42
N HIS A 10 -55.85 17.72 17.96
CA HIS A 10 -54.74 18.05 17.06
C HIS A 10 -53.37 17.87 17.76
N ALA A 11 -53.27 18.25 19.03
CA ALA A 11 -52.06 18.06 19.83
C ALA A 11 -51.68 16.58 20.02
N LYS A 12 -52.67 15.68 20.21
CA LYS A 12 -52.43 14.22 20.29
C LYS A 12 -52.01 13.62 18.95
N SER A 13 -52.61 14.05 17.83
CA SER A 13 -52.21 13.60 16.48
C SER A 13 -50.78 14.00 16.14
N ASN A 14 -50.40 15.26 16.39
CA ASN A 14 -49.05 15.74 16.11
C ASN A 14 -47.99 14.99 16.93
N LYS A 15 -48.33 14.55 18.15
CA LYS A 15 -47.42 13.74 18.98
C LYS A 15 -47.13 12.37 18.38
N ILE A 16 -48.12 11.73 17.74
CA ILE A 16 -47.94 10.42 17.09
C ILE A 16 -47.15 10.59 15.80
N VAL A 17 -47.45 11.63 15.00
CA VAL A 17 -46.71 11.94 13.77
C VAL A 17 -45.23 12.20 14.09
N ASN A 18 -44.93 13.05 15.08
CA ASN A 18 -43.55 13.33 15.49
C ASN A 18 -42.82 12.09 16.03
N PHE A 19 -43.55 11.15 16.66
CA PHE A 19 -42.97 9.89 17.15
C PHE A 19 -42.62 8.93 15.99
N ILE A 20 -43.47 8.85 14.97
CA ILE A 20 -43.19 8.06 13.76
C ILE A 20 -42.04 8.69 12.98
N GLU A 21 -42.08 10.02 12.79
CA GLU A 21 -41.04 10.77 12.10
C GLU A 21 -39.66 10.60 12.77
N SER A 22 -39.60 10.71 14.10
CA SER A 22 -38.33 10.50 14.82
C SER A 22 -37.79 9.07 14.72
N LYS A 23 -38.66 8.04 14.67
CA LYS A 23 -38.22 6.65 14.44
C LYS A 23 -37.71 6.44 13.01
N LEU A 24 -38.38 7.01 12.01
CA LEU A 24 -37.95 6.92 10.62
C LEU A 24 -36.59 7.61 10.42
N ILE A 25 -36.42 8.82 10.98
CA ILE A 25 -35.13 9.54 10.98
C ILE A 25 -34.04 8.73 11.69
N GLN A 26 -34.37 8.09 12.81
CA GLN A 26 -33.42 7.22 13.53
C GLN A 26 -33.02 5.99 12.71
N GLU A 27 -33.95 5.33 12.04
CA GLU A 27 -33.62 4.20 11.17
C GLU A 27 -32.76 4.61 9.98
N ASP A 28 -33.07 5.74 9.34
CA ASP A 28 -32.32 6.22 8.17
C ASP A 28 -30.91 6.68 8.57
N THR A 29 -30.77 7.34 9.72
CA THR A 29 -29.44 7.74 10.25
C THR A 29 -28.59 6.52 10.61
N ILE A 30 -29.15 5.49 11.23
CA ILE A 30 -28.45 4.23 11.54
C ILE A 30 -28.04 3.51 10.25
N LYS A 31 -28.93 3.42 9.25
CA LYS A 31 -28.61 2.81 7.95
C LYS A 31 -27.48 3.56 7.26
N ALA A 32 -27.55 4.89 7.21
CA ALA A 32 -26.51 5.73 6.61
C ALA A 32 -25.16 5.62 7.33
N GLN A 33 -25.16 5.54 8.66
CA GLN A 33 -23.94 5.31 9.43
C GLN A 33 -23.34 3.93 9.14
N LYS A 34 -24.16 2.88 9.13
CA LYS A 34 -23.70 1.51 8.84
C LYS A 34 -23.14 1.34 7.43
N VAL A 35 -23.68 2.06 6.45
CA VAL A 35 -23.14 2.12 5.09
C VAL A 35 -21.77 2.79 5.08
N ARG A 36 -21.63 3.97 5.72
CA ARG A 36 -20.33 4.66 5.84
C ARG A 36 -19.28 3.80 6.54
N GLU A 37 -19.63 3.14 7.64
CA GLU A 37 -18.73 2.24 8.35
C GLU A 37 -18.21 1.14 7.42
N LYS A 38 -19.09 0.49 6.66
CA LYS A 38 -18.70 -0.55 5.68
C LYS A 38 -17.79 -0.02 4.57
N GLU A 39 -18.04 1.18 4.06
CA GLU A 39 -17.21 1.81 3.03
C GLU A 39 -15.82 2.16 3.55
N LEU A 40 -15.74 2.75 4.75
CA LEU A 40 -14.46 3.06 5.40
C LEU A 40 -13.66 1.78 5.65
N ASP A 41 -14.31 0.76 6.18
CA ASP A 41 -13.74 -0.56 6.39
C ASP A 41 -13.16 -1.15 5.09
N TYR A 42 -13.90 -1.01 3.98
CA TYR A 42 -13.47 -1.46 2.67
C TYR A 42 -12.24 -0.70 2.18
N ILE A 43 -12.25 0.64 2.28
CA ILE A 43 -11.12 1.49 1.87
C ILE A 43 -9.87 1.23 2.71
N VAL A 44 -10.02 1.13 4.04
CA VAL A 44 -8.91 0.86 4.96
C VAL A 44 -8.30 -0.50 4.67
N ARG A 45 -9.13 -1.54 4.47
CA ARG A 45 -8.60 -2.87 4.12
C ARG A 45 -7.88 -2.89 2.79
N LYS A 46 -8.44 -2.25 1.76
CA LYS A 46 -7.81 -2.20 0.43
C LYS A 46 -6.49 -1.44 0.44
N SER A 47 -6.44 -0.32 1.14
CA SER A 47 -5.20 0.44 1.28
C SER A 47 -4.15 -0.32 2.09
N ALA A 48 -4.56 -1.05 3.14
CA ALA A 48 -3.66 -1.91 3.91
C ALA A 48 -3.12 -3.09 3.07
N HIS A 49 -3.96 -3.74 2.26
CA HIS A 49 -3.52 -4.81 1.36
C HIS A 49 -2.54 -4.26 0.31
N ALA A 50 -2.90 -3.19 -0.40
CA ALA A 50 -1.99 -2.55 -1.33
C ALA A 50 -0.64 -2.17 -0.68
N PHE A 51 -0.66 -1.65 0.56
CA PHE A 51 0.56 -1.31 1.30
C PHE A 51 1.41 -2.53 1.65
N ILE A 52 0.82 -3.61 2.15
CA ILE A 52 1.59 -4.83 2.47
C ILE A 52 2.18 -5.45 1.20
N TYR A 53 1.48 -5.38 0.05
CA TYR A 53 2.00 -5.85 -1.23
C TYR A 53 3.15 -4.99 -1.77
N ILE A 54 3.12 -3.67 -1.56
CA ILE A 54 4.26 -2.77 -1.85
C ILE A 54 5.49 -3.22 -1.04
N VAL A 55 5.31 -3.44 0.27
CA VAL A 55 6.40 -3.84 1.17
C VAL A 55 6.91 -5.24 0.79
N LEU A 56 6.01 -6.20 0.55
CA LEU A 56 6.36 -7.55 0.12
C LEU A 56 7.20 -7.51 -1.16
N ALA A 57 6.75 -6.78 -2.18
CA ALA A 57 7.46 -6.65 -3.44
C ALA A 57 8.86 -6.03 -3.25
N PHE A 58 9.00 -5.06 -2.36
CA PHE A 58 10.30 -4.46 -2.01
C PHE A 58 11.25 -5.48 -1.39
N PHE A 59 10.79 -6.27 -0.42
CA PHE A 59 11.61 -7.29 0.24
C PHE A 59 11.98 -8.44 -0.70
N VAL A 60 11.02 -8.96 -1.47
CA VAL A 60 11.26 -10.03 -2.46
C VAL A 60 12.27 -9.53 -3.51
N SER A 61 12.17 -8.28 -3.95
CA SER A 61 13.17 -7.66 -4.84
C SER A 61 14.56 -7.64 -4.20
N GLY A 62 14.66 -7.23 -2.93
CA GLY A 62 15.92 -7.24 -2.18
C GLY A 62 16.56 -8.62 -2.08
N ILE A 63 15.75 -9.65 -1.80
CA ILE A 63 16.21 -11.03 -1.70
C ILE A 63 16.76 -11.54 -3.04
N LEU A 64 16.01 -11.36 -4.15
CA LEU A 64 16.49 -11.79 -5.47
C LEU A 64 17.80 -11.09 -5.88
N PHE A 65 17.94 -9.81 -5.55
CA PHE A 65 19.16 -9.06 -5.80
C PHE A 65 20.35 -9.56 -4.96
N ALA A 66 20.12 -9.93 -3.70
CA ALA A 66 21.13 -10.53 -2.83
C ALA A 66 21.65 -11.87 -3.39
N PHE A 67 20.78 -12.67 -4.02
CA PHE A 67 21.16 -13.91 -4.70
C PHE A 67 21.76 -13.69 -6.11
N ASN A 68 22.19 -12.47 -6.45
CA ASN A 68 22.76 -12.12 -7.75
C ASN A 68 21.86 -12.40 -8.96
N LYS A 69 20.56 -12.66 -8.77
CA LYS A 69 19.60 -12.71 -9.87
C LYS A 69 19.24 -11.28 -10.25
N LYS A 70 20.00 -10.70 -11.18
CA LYS A 70 19.81 -9.36 -11.71
C LYS A 70 19.23 -9.44 -13.12
N GLY A 71 18.27 -8.55 -13.45
CA GLY A 71 17.73 -8.41 -14.80
C GLY A 71 16.24 -8.70 -14.93
N LYS A 72 15.76 -8.72 -16.18
CA LYS A 72 14.33 -8.82 -16.53
C LYS A 72 13.67 -10.09 -15.98
N ASN A 73 14.40 -11.20 -15.92
CA ASN A 73 13.88 -12.47 -15.40
C ASN A 73 13.53 -12.37 -13.91
N SER A 74 14.30 -11.61 -13.12
CA SER A 74 14.00 -11.40 -11.70
C SER A 74 12.69 -10.66 -11.49
N ILE A 75 12.39 -9.67 -12.34
CA ILE A 75 11.12 -8.94 -12.31
C ILE A 75 9.95 -9.90 -12.56
N ILE A 76 10.09 -10.78 -13.57
CA ILE A 76 9.06 -11.78 -13.87
C ILE A 76 8.81 -12.70 -12.66
N TYR A 77 9.87 -13.19 -12.00
CA TYR A 77 9.72 -14.03 -10.81
C TYR A 77 9.04 -13.28 -9.66
N ILE A 78 9.41 -12.02 -9.40
CA ILE A 78 8.78 -11.19 -8.35
C ILE A 78 7.29 -11.00 -8.65
N LEU A 79 6.95 -10.59 -9.87
CA LEU A 79 5.57 -10.37 -10.28
C LEU A 79 4.75 -11.66 -10.18
N PHE A 80 5.32 -12.79 -10.60
CA PHE A 80 4.64 -14.08 -10.53
C PHE A 80 4.39 -14.54 -9.09
N ILE A 81 5.40 -14.46 -8.21
CA ILE A 81 5.27 -14.83 -6.80
C ILE A 81 4.23 -13.95 -6.10
N CYS A 82 4.30 -12.64 -6.29
CA CYS A 82 3.38 -11.71 -5.65
C CYS A 82 1.95 -11.83 -6.21
N LEU A 83 1.78 -12.08 -7.52
CA LEU A 83 0.48 -12.35 -8.11
C LEU A 83 -0.14 -13.64 -7.55
N LEU A 84 0.65 -14.71 -7.44
CA LEU A 84 0.18 -15.97 -6.85
C LEU A 84 -0.24 -15.75 -5.39
N TYR A 85 0.52 -14.96 -4.64
CA TYR A 85 0.18 -14.61 -3.27
C TYR A 85 -1.13 -13.80 -3.18
N ALA A 86 -1.34 -12.82 -4.08
CA ALA A 86 -2.59 -12.06 -4.19
C ALA A 86 -3.80 -12.95 -4.49
N VAL A 87 -3.67 -13.91 -5.42
CA VAL A 87 -4.73 -14.88 -5.70
C VAL A 87 -5.02 -15.75 -4.49
N ILE A 88 -3.98 -16.20 -3.78
CA ILE A 88 -4.14 -17.01 -2.57
C ILE A 88 -4.82 -16.20 -1.48
N ASP A 89 -4.46 -14.93 -1.26
CA ASP A 89 -5.08 -14.09 -0.24
C ASP A 89 -6.57 -13.87 -0.52
N GLU A 90 -6.91 -13.57 -1.77
CA GLU A 90 -8.31 -13.40 -2.19
C GLU A 90 -9.12 -14.70 -2.05
N TYR A 91 -8.50 -15.83 -2.35
CA TYR A 91 -9.08 -17.15 -2.10
C TYR A 91 -9.32 -17.38 -0.60
N HIS A 92 -8.38 -17.03 0.27
CA HIS A 92 -8.58 -17.10 1.73
C HIS A 92 -9.69 -16.17 2.21
N GLN A 93 -9.80 -14.97 1.64
CA GLN A 93 -10.88 -14.03 1.97
C GLN A 93 -12.26 -14.53 1.54
N SER A 94 -12.35 -15.34 0.48
CA SER A 94 -13.62 -15.93 0.02
C SER A 94 -14.28 -16.88 1.03
N PHE A 95 -13.51 -17.45 1.97
CA PHE A 95 -14.05 -18.31 3.04
C PHE A 95 -14.69 -17.54 4.20
N ILE A 96 -14.53 -16.21 4.22
CA ILE A 96 -15.04 -15.36 5.31
C ILE A 96 -16.46 -14.91 4.95
N ALA A 97 -17.45 -15.26 5.79
CA ALA A 97 -18.85 -14.91 5.56
C ALA A 97 -19.04 -13.39 5.44
N ASN A 98 -19.89 -12.96 4.49
CA ASN A 98 -20.16 -11.56 4.11
C ASN A 98 -19.02 -10.84 3.37
N ARG A 99 -18.04 -11.57 2.80
CA ARG A 99 -17.05 -11.00 1.88
C ARG A 99 -17.41 -11.33 0.44
N THR A 100 -17.26 -10.34 -0.43
CA THR A 100 -17.32 -10.53 -1.88
C THR A 100 -15.89 -10.50 -2.36
N SER A 101 -15.37 -11.66 -2.75
CA SER A 101 -14.08 -11.71 -3.41
C SER A 101 -14.23 -11.26 -4.86
N SER A 102 -13.32 -10.43 -5.35
CA SER A 102 -13.34 -9.87 -6.69
C SER A 102 -11.96 -9.91 -7.33
N VAL A 103 -11.92 -10.23 -8.62
CA VAL A 103 -10.71 -10.12 -9.44
C VAL A 103 -10.15 -8.69 -9.42
N GLY A 104 -11.02 -7.69 -9.21
CA GLY A 104 -10.60 -6.30 -9.03
C GLY A 104 -9.68 -6.07 -7.82
N ASP A 105 -9.81 -6.89 -6.77
CA ASP A 105 -9.03 -6.74 -5.55
C ASP A 105 -7.59 -7.26 -5.76
N VAL A 106 -7.47 -8.40 -6.45
CA VAL A 106 -6.17 -8.92 -6.93
C VAL A 106 -5.45 -7.92 -7.84
N LEU A 107 -6.18 -7.20 -8.70
CA LEU A 107 -5.58 -6.18 -9.57
C LEU A 107 -5.06 -4.97 -8.80
N ILE A 108 -5.77 -4.53 -7.75
CA ILE A 108 -5.32 -3.43 -6.89
C ILE A 108 -4.04 -3.83 -6.14
N ASP A 109 -4.02 -5.04 -5.57
CA ASP A 109 -2.86 -5.58 -4.87
C ASP A 109 -1.67 -5.75 -5.80
N PHE A 110 -1.91 -6.26 -7.01
CA PHE A 110 -0.89 -6.36 -8.06
C PHE A 110 -0.37 -4.97 -8.48
N GLY A 111 -1.23 -3.95 -8.52
CA GLY A 111 -0.81 -2.55 -8.68
C GLY A 111 0.17 -2.10 -7.60
N GLY A 112 -0.10 -2.47 -6.33
CA GLY A 112 0.83 -2.26 -5.22
C GLY A 112 2.18 -2.94 -5.44
N VAL A 113 2.19 -4.18 -5.95
CA VAL A 113 3.43 -4.91 -6.29
C VAL A 113 4.25 -4.14 -7.31
N LEU A 114 3.64 -3.63 -8.38
CA LEU A 114 4.34 -2.84 -9.41
C LEU A 114 5.00 -1.59 -8.82
N ILE A 115 4.30 -0.91 -7.92
CA ILE A 115 4.84 0.27 -7.21
C ILE A 115 6.03 -0.13 -6.34
N GLY A 116 5.92 -1.21 -5.57
CA GLY A 116 7.00 -1.70 -4.70
C GLY A 116 8.25 -2.11 -5.47
N VAL A 117 8.10 -2.82 -6.58
CA VAL A 117 9.21 -3.16 -7.48
C VAL A 117 9.85 -1.88 -8.02
N THR A 118 9.04 -0.95 -8.55
CA THR A 118 9.55 0.31 -9.11
C THR A 118 10.33 1.11 -8.07
N PHE A 119 9.80 1.22 -6.85
CA PHE A 119 10.44 1.91 -5.74
C PHE A 119 11.78 1.26 -5.36
N PHE A 120 11.84 -0.07 -5.31
CA PHE A 120 13.08 -0.80 -5.05
C PHE A 120 14.16 -0.50 -6.09
N TYR A 121 13.82 -0.58 -7.38
CA TYR A 121 14.78 -0.29 -8.45
C TYR A 121 15.24 1.18 -8.41
N LEU A 122 14.34 2.13 -8.19
CA LEU A 122 14.71 3.54 -8.04
C LEU A 122 15.66 3.75 -6.85
N ALA A 123 15.35 3.18 -5.68
CA ALA A 123 16.20 3.26 -4.50
C ALA A 123 17.57 2.62 -4.77
N TYR A 124 17.61 1.46 -5.42
CA TYR A 124 18.83 0.78 -5.81
C TYR A 124 19.71 1.64 -6.71
N TYR A 125 19.16 2.24 -7.77
CA TYR A 125 19.92 3.11 -8.67
C TYR A 125 20.40 4.38 -7.97
N GLN A 126 19.59 5.02 -7.13
CA GLN A 126 20.00 6.21 -6.38
C GLN A 126 21.15 5.91 -5.39
N ILE A 127 21.07 4.78 -4.69
CA ILE A 127 22.09 4.34 -3.74
C ILE A 127 23.36 3.92 -4.49
N TYR A 128 23.23 3.14 -5.57
CA TYR A 128 24.36 2.72 -6.40
C TYR A 128 25.11 3.92 -6.97
N GLU A 129 24.42 4.93 -7.50
CA GLU A 129 25.03 6.16 -8.00
C GLU A 129 25.69 7.00 -6.90
N ARG A 130 25.17 6.98 -5.67
CA ARG A 130 25.83 7.61 -4.52
C ARG A 130 27.12 6.88 -4.15
N TYR A 131 27.09 5.56 -4.03
CA TYR A 131 28.28 4.75 -3.74
C TYR A 131 29.34 4.88 -4.85
N ARG A 132 28.93 4.84 -6.12
CA ARG A 132 29.82 5.04 -7.27
C ARG A 132 30.52 6.39 -7.22
N ARG A 133 29.76 7.47 -6.98
CA ARG A 133 30.32 8.82 -6.84
C ARG A 133 31.27 8.95 -5.65
N TYR A 134 30.94 8.34 -4.51
CA TYR A 134 31.84 8.32 -3.35
C TYR A 134 33.15 7.59 -3.67
N ALA A 135 33.08 6.42 -4.29
CA ALA A 135 34.26 5.64 -4.67
C ALA A 135 35.16 6.38 -5.68
N ILE A 136 34.56 7.01 -6.72
CA ILE A 136 35.30 7.83 -7.68
C ILE A 136 35.94 9.03 -7.00
N ASN A 137 35.20 9.78 -6.19
CA ASN A 137 35.73 10.95 -5.48
C ASN A 137 36.85 10.56 -4.49
N LYS A 138 36.74 9.39 -3.85
CA LYS A 138 37.78 8.84 -2.98
C LYS A 138 39.02 8.44 -3.78
N ALA A 139 38.86 7.82 -4.95
CA ALA A 139 39.96 7.46 -5.84
C ALA A 139 40.65 8.70 -6.44
N LEU A 140 39.89 9.74 -6.80
CA LEU A 140 40.44 11.01 -7.29
C LEU A 140 41.20 11.79 -6.20
N LYS A 141 40.75 11.71 -4.94
CA LYS A 141 41.44 12.31 -3.78
C LYS A 141 42.60 11.45 -3.26
N ALA A 142 42.78 10.22 -3.74
CA ALA A 142 43.89 9.39 -3.32
C ALA A 142 45.22 9.99 -3.83
N PRO A 143 46.21 10.23 -2.96
CA PRO A 143 47.47 10.81 -3.38
C PRO A 143 48.16 9.89 -4.39
N LYS A 144 48.50 10.42 -5.58
CA LYS A 144 49.35 9.77 -6.60
C LYS A 144 50.80 9.68 -6.08
N TYR A 145 51.08 8.90 -5.04
CA TYR A 145 52.43 8.85 -4.46
C TYR A 145 52.81 7.46 -3.96
N LYS A 146 53.19 6.55 -4.88
CA LYS A 146 54.17 5.47 -4.58
C LYS A 146 54.66 4.64 -5.77
N HIS A 147 54.97 5.23 -6.93
CA HIS A 147 55.67 4.47 -7.98
C HIS A 147 56.88 5.14 -8.64
N SER A 148 57.10 6.44 -8.49
CA SER A 148 58.31 7.07 -9.08
C SER A 148 59.56 7.00 -8.19
N HIS A 149 59.43 6.76 -6.88
CA HIS A 149 60.58 6.71 -5.97
C HIS A 149 61.36 5.38 -5.99
N LYS A 150 60.77 4.29 -6.49
CA LYS A 150 61.50 3.03 -6.67
C LYS A 150 62.34 2.99 -7.96
N LEU A 151 61.91 3.65 -9.04
CA LEU A 151 62.68 3.70 -10.29
C LEU A 151 63.95 4.57 -10.17
N LYS A 152 63.91 5.67 -9.42
CA LYS A 152 65.09 6.53 -9.27
C LYS A 152 66.17 5.93 -8.35
N ALA A 153 65.80 5.02 -7.45
CA ALA A 153 66.75 4.32 -6.58
C ALA A 153 67.46 3.14 -7.27
N SER A 154 66.86 2.55 -8.31
CA SER A 154 67.49 1.48 -9.11
C SER A 154 68.27 1.98 -10.31
N LEU A 155 68.13 3.25 -10.68
CA LEU A 155 68.84 3.89 -11.80
C LEU A 155 70.07 4.71 -11.34
N SER A 156 70.35 4.75 -10.03
CA SER A 156 71.52 5.41 -9.45
C SER A 156 72.55 4.43 -8.88
N GLN A 157 72.49 3.15 -9.25
CA GLN A 157 73.50 2.13 -8.94
C GLN A 157 74.23 1.72 -10.20
#